data_AF-A0A9X1IE15-F1
#
_entry.id   AF-A0A9X1IE15-F1
#
_cell.length_a   1.000
_cell.length_b   1.000
_cell.length_c   1.000
_cell.angle_alpha   90.00
_cell.angle_beta   90.00
_cell.angle_gamma   90.00
#
_symmetry.space_group_name_H-M   'P 1'
#
loop_
_entity.id
_entity.type
_entity.pdbx_description
1 polymer ?
#
loop_
_entity_poly.entity_id
_entity_poly.type
_entity_poly.pdbx_seq_one_letter_code
_entity_poly.pdbx_strand_id
1 'polypeptide(L)'
;MRRSITRHDVVAAGKRLIEAERALDRLFAERRATPETITQATARVGAAAASVRAVDLVPHVATRSLLAEEQVARYDQLRGYQRAG
;
A
#
# COMPACT_ATOMS: atom_id res chain seq x y z
N MET A 1 -22.49 2.53 4.32
CA MET A 1 -21.56 1.64 5.07
C MET A 1 -20.13 2.01 4.73
N ARG A 2 -19.33 2.46 5.71
CA ARG A 2 -17.88 2.64 5.52
C ARG A 2 -17.26 1.25 5.58
N ARG A 3 -16.75 0.73 4.46
CA ARG A 3 -16.14 -0.60 4.43
C ARG A 3 -14.81 -0.52 5.17
N SER A 4 -14.72 -1.20 6.32
CA SER A 4 -13.47 -1.28 7.09
C SER A 4 -12.46 -2.13 6.32
N ILE A 5 -11.25 -1.60 6.11
CA ILE A 5 -10.13 -2.37 5.55
C ILE A 5 -9.70 -3.40 6.59
N THR A 6 -9.60 -4.64 6.17
CA THR A 6 -9.28 -5.79 7.02
C THR A 6 -7.89 -6.34 6.72
N ARG A 7 -7.37 -7.19 7.61
CA ARG A 7 -6.14 -7.95 7.35
C ARG A 7 -6.22 -8.75 6.04
N HIS A 8 -7.41 -9.22 5.67
CA HIS A 8 -7.64 -9.90 4.40
C HIS A 8 -7.39 -8.98 3.19
N ASP A 9 -7.80 -7.71 3.27
CA ASP A 9 -7.58 -6.74 2.18
C ASP A 9 -6.10 -6.40 2.00
N VAL A 10 -5.35 -6.31 3.11
CA VAL A 10 -3.88 -6.14 3.11
C VAL A 10 -3.19 -7.34 2.46
N VAL A 11 -3.56 -8.56 2.85
CA VAL A 11 -3.02 -9.79 2.26
C VAL A 11 -3.36 -9.89 0.78
N ALA A 12 -4.59 -9.54 0.39
CA ALA A 12 -5.00 -9.55 -1.01
C ALA A 12 -4.22 -8.53 -1.85
N ALA A 13 -3.97 -7.32 -1.32
CA ALA A 13 -3.13 -6.32 -1.98
C ALA A 13 -1.68 -6.80 -2.14
N GLY A 14 -1.10 -7.40 -1.10
CA GLY A 14 0.26 -7.96 -1.17
C GLY A 14 0.38 -9.09 -2.20
N LYS A 15 -0.60 -9.99 -2.26
CA LYS A 15 -0.64 -11.06 -3.29
C LYS A 15 -0.67 -10.49 -4.71
N ARG A 16 -1.44 -9.43 -4.95
CA ARG A 16 -1.47 -8.76 -6.26
C ARG A 16 -0.13 -8.14 -6.64
N LEU A 17 0.57 -7.54 -5.68
CA LEU A 17 1.92 -7.01 -5.92
C LEU A 17 2.90 -8.12 -6.31
N ILE A 18 2.92 -9.22 -5.55
CA ILE A 18 3.79 -10.38 -5.85
C ILE A 18 3.51 -10.93 -7.26
N GLU A 19 2.24 -11.06 -7.66
CA GLU A 19 1.90 -11.55 -8.99
C GLU A 19 2.29 -10.56 -10.11
N ALA A 20 2.20 -9.24 -9.86
CA ALA A 20 2.65 -8.24 -10.81
C ALA A 20 4.17 -8.29 -11.01
N GLU A 21 4.95 -8.41 -9.94
CA GLU A 21 6.41 -8.56 -9.98
C GLU A 21 6.81 -9.86 -10.70
N ARG A 22 6.16 -10.98 -10.38
CA ARG A 22 6.37 -12.26 -11.09
C ARG A 22 6.07 -12.18 -12.59
N ALA A 23 5.06 -11.40 -12.97
CA ALA A 23 4.74 -11.19 -14.37
C ALA A 23 5.85 -10.38 -15.08
N LEU A 24 6.40 -9.36 -14.42
CA LEU A 24 7.55 -8.61 -14.91
C LEU A 24 8.78 -9.54 -15.07
N ASP A 25 9.10 -10.32 -14.04
CA ASP A 25 10.22 -11.28 -14.07
C ASP A 25 10.08 -12.29 -15.22
N ARG A 26 8.87 -12.82 -15.45
CA ARG A 26 8.61 -13.74 -16.56
C ARG A 26 8.87 -13.12 -17.93
N LEU A 27 8.56 -11.83 -18.14
CA LEU A 27 8.86 -11.16 -19.41
C LEU A 27 10.35 -11.21 -19.73
N PHE A 28 11.21 -11.04 -18.73
CA PHE A 28 12.66 -11.12 -18.92
C PHE A 28 13.13 -12.57 -19.07
N ALA A 29 12.66 -13.48 -18.21
CA ALA A 29 13.03 -14.90 -18.26
C ALA A 29 12.69 -15.55 -19.61
N GLU A 30 11.54 -15.18 -20.19
CA GLU A 30 11.06 -15.69 -21.47
C GLU A 30 11.60 -14.90 -22.67
N ARG A 31 12.47 -13.89 -22.46
CA ARG A 31 12.99 -12.99 -23.52
C ARG A 31 11.88 -12.29 -24.33
N ARG A 32 10.77 -11.98 -23.66
CA ARG A 32 9.61 -11.27 -24.22
C ARG A 32 9.57 -9.79 -23.87
N ALA A 33 10.58 -9.29 -23.16
CA ALA A 33 10.67 -7.90 -22.77
C ALA A 33 10.92 -6.98 -23.98
N THR A 34 9.89 -6.24 -24.38
CA THR A 34 9.98 -5.06 -25.26
C THR A 34 9.73 -3.78 -24.45
N PRO A 35 10.10 -2.59 -24.96
CA PRO A 35 9.83 -1.31 -24.29
C PRO A 35 8.35 -1.13 -23.87
N GLU A 36 7.42 -1.57 -24.71
CA GLU A 36 5.98 -1.50 -24.46
C GLU A 36 5.57 -2.44 -23.33
N THR A 37 6.03 -3.70 -23.37
CA THR A 37 5.71 -4.69 -22.33
C THR A 37 6.30 -4.31 -20.97
N ILE A 38 7.51 -3.74 -20.96
CA ILE A 38 8.16 -3.23 -19.75
C ILE A 38 7.32 -2.09 -19.17
N THR A 39 6.96 -1.10 -19.99
CA THR A 39 6.15 0.05 -19.56
C THR A 39 4.82 -0.39 -18.96
N GLN A 40 4.14 -1.35 -19.59
CA GLN A 40 2.88 -1.87 -19.09
C GLN A 40 3.04 -2.67 -17.79
N ALA A 41 4.06 -3.51 -17.70
CA ALA A 41 4.30 -4.34 -16.52
C ALA A 41 4.74 -3.50 -15.31
N THR A 42 5.63 -2.53 -15.49
CA THR A 42 6.07 -1.62 -14.42
C THR A 42 4.93 -0.72 -13.94
N ALA A 43 4.05 -0.25 -14.83
CA ALA A 43 2.86 0.48 -14.44
C ALA A 43 1.92 -0.36 -13.55
N ARG A 44 1.75 -1.66 -13.87
CA ARG A 44 0.95 -2.59 -13.06
C ARG A 44 1.58 -2.83 -11.68
N VAL A 45 2.89 -3.02 -11.63
CA VAL A 45 3.64 -3.13 -10.37
C VAL A 45 3.45 -1.88 -9.52
N GLY A 46 3.64 -0.69 -10.10
CA GLY A 46 3.47 0.58 -9.40
C GLY A 46 2.05 0.76 -8.84
N ALA A 47 1.02 0.43 -9.62
CA ALA A 47 -0.37 0.48 -9.16
C ALA A 47 -0.64 -0.51 -8.01
N ALA A 48 -0.09 -1.73 -8.08
CA ALA A 48 -0.23 -2.72 -7.02
C ALA A 48 0.50 -2.27 -5.73
N ALA A 49 1.70 -1.71 -5.85
CA ALA A 49 2.46 -1.17 -4.73
C ALA A 49 1.73 0.00 -4.06
N ALA A 50 1.17 0.92 -4.87
CA ALA A 50 0.35 2.01 -4.37
C ALA A 50 -0.89 1.49 -3.61
N SER A 51 -1.54 0.44 -4.11
CA SER A 51 -2.66 -0.21 -3.44
C SER A 51 -2.27 -0.76 -2.06
N VAL A 52 -1.10 -1.42 -1.95
CA VAL A 52 -0.58 -1.90 -0.65
C VAL A 52 -0.38 -0.75 0.33
N ARG A 53 0.21 0.36 -0.11
CA ARG A 53 0.39 1.54 0.76
C ARG A 53 -0.94 2.16 1.17
N ALA A 54 -1.90 2.24 0.26
CA ALA A 54 -3.22 2.80 0.56
C ALA A 54 -3.99 1.97 1.61
N VAL A 55 -3.98 0.63 1.50
CA VAL A 55 -4.66 -0.22 2.48
C VAL A 55 -4.03 -0.18 3.87
N ASP A 56 -2.75 0.14 3.97
CA ASP A 56 -2.05 0.33 5.24
C ASP A 56 -2.30 1.71 5.86
N LEU A 57 -2.29 2.77 5.04
CA LEU A 57 -2.37 4.15 5.51
C LEU A 57 -3.82 4.65 5.76
N VAL A 58 -4.80 4.20 4.97
CA VAL A 58 -6.20 4.63 5.12
C VAL A 58 -6.76 4.30 6.52
N PRO A 59 -6.50 3.13 7.11
CA PRO A 59 -6.89 2.83 8.49
C PRO A 59 -6.29 3.82 9.50
N HIS A 60 -5.04 4.27 9.33
CA HIS A 60 -4.45 5.27 10.24
C HIS A 60 -5.25 6.58 10.27
N VAL A 61 -5.67 7.07 9.10
CA VAL A 61 -6.51 8.27 9.00
C VAL A 61 -7.88 8.03 9.65
N ALA A 62 -8.47 6.86 9.41
CA ALA A 62 -9.75 6.49 9.99
C ALA A 62 -9.70 6.39 11.53
N THR A 63 -8.66 5.76 12.08
CA THR A 63 -8.48 5.64 13.54
C THR A 63 -8.31 7.00 14.20
N ARG A 64 -7.53 7.92 13.61
CA ARG A 64 -7.35 9.28 14.16
C ARG A 64 -8.69 10.03 14.31
N SER A 65 -9.62 9.84 13.38
CA SER A 65 -10.94 10.49 13.42
C SER A 65 -11.88 10.01 14.54
N LEU A 66 -11.51 8.92 15.23
CA LEU A 66 -12.29 8.33 16.33
C LEU A 66 -11.73 8.69 17.71
N LEU A 67 -10.61 9.41 17.78
CA LEU A 67 -9.91 9.75 19.01
C LEU A 67 -10.32 11.15 19.49
N ALA A 68 -10.55 11.30 20.81
CA ALA A 68 -10.65 12.60 21.46
C ALA A 68 -9.30 13.34 21.43
N GLU A 69 -9.30 14.66 21.61
CA GLU A 69 -8.09 15.49 21.48
C GLU A 69 -6.96 15.02 22.39
N GLU A 70 -7.26 14.60 23.64
CA GLU A 70 -6.23 14.08 24.56
C GLU A 70 -5.64 12.74 24.07
N GLN A 71 -6.45 11.92 23.39
CA GLN A 71 -6.01 10.65 22.81
C GLN A 71 -5.15 10.87 21.55
N VAL A 72 -5.44 11.91 20.75
CA VAL A 72 -4.60 12.31 19.62
C VAL A 72 -3.23 12.78 20.10
N ALA A 73 -3.17 13.62 21.14
CA ALA A 73 -1.90 14.07 21.72
C ALA A 73 -1.03 12.90 22.21
N ARG A 74 -1.64 11.92 22.90
CA ARG A 74 -0.96 10.68 23.33
C ARG A 74 -0.49 9.82 22.15
N TYR A 75 -1.32 9.69 21.12
CA TYR A 75 -1.00 8.96 19.89
C TYR A 75 0.17 9.60 19.14
N ASP A 76 0.17 10.93 18.98
CA ASP A 76 1.21 11.69 18.30
C ASP A 76 2.56 11.60 19.04
N GLN A 77 2.52 11.56 20.38
CA GLN A 77 3.71 11.31 21.21
C GLN A 77 4.27 9.89 21.01
N LEU A 78 3.42 8.85 21.02
CA LEU A 78 3.85 7.45 20.82
C LEU A 78 4.37 7.18 19.40
N ARG A 79 3.86 7.92 18.40
CA ARG A 79 4.29 7.81 17.01
C ARG A 79 5.49 8.70 16.67
N GLY A 80 5.95 9.54 17.61
CA GLY A 80 7.11 10.41 17.45
C GLY A 80 6.85 11.67 16.60
N TYR A 81 5.61 12.01 16.29
CA TYR A 81 5.26 13.19 15.49
C TYR A 81 5.56 14.51 16.22
N GLN A 82 5.69 14.50 17.54
CA GLN A 82 6.07 15.68 18.34
C GLN A 82 7.54 16.11 18.20
N ARG A 83 8.39 15.32 17.52
CA ARG A 83 9.82 15.68 17.27
C ARG A 83 10.05 16.34 15.91
N ALA A 84 9.02 16.41 15.07
CA ALA A 84 9.06 17.11 13.79
C ALA A 84 8.31 18.44 13.94
N GLY A 85 8.95 19.41 14.58
CA GLY A 85 8.49 20.78 14.76
C GLY A 85 9.68 21.72 14.80
#